data_AF-A0A495QR20-F1
#
_entry.id   AF-A0A495QR20-F1
#
_cell.length_a   1.000
_cell.length_b   1.000
_cell.length_c   1.000
_cell.angle_alpha   90.00
_cell.angle_beta   90.00
_cell.angle_gamma   90.00
#
_symmetry.space_group_name_H-M   'P 1'
#
loop_
_entity.id
_entity.type
_entity.pdbx_description
1 polymer ?
#
loop_
_entity_poly.entity_id
_entity_poly.type
_entity_poly.pdbx_seq_one_letter_code
_entity_poly.pdbx_strand_id
1 'polypeptide(L)'
;MRPHVEDLDDHLDLQDGADGFSAFMLNVDIVNGDRRDAVATALSRQLSLKSLKPTRETVSILHALTSGTFAAARAVFHLGGEADQPRTLTTDDLRYALSMLDVDELLPDIGPQSVSEAVAILLDVDEPRSTSELADPLNISTQTLRNNETYFADFEATGVIQREDFRLG
;
A
#
# COMPACT_ATOMS: atom_id res chain seq x y z
N MET A 1 18.18 -4.74 18.07
CA MET A 1 17.42 -6.00 17.91
C MET A 1 16.23 -5.90 18.87
N ARG A 2 15.00 -6.26 18.47
CA ARG A 2 13.83 -6.16 19.37
C ARG A 2 13.91 -7.25 20.46
N PRO A 3 13.55 -6.97 21.72
CA PRO A 3 13.71 -7.89 22.85
C PRO A 3 12.93 -9.21 22.72
N HIS A 4 11.88 -9.26 21.89
CA HIS A 4 11.07 -10.48 21.67
C HIS A 4 11.74 -11.55 20.79
N VAL A 5 12.96 -11.34 20.30
CA VAL A 5 13.69 -12.31 19.47
C VAL A 5 14.75 -13.05 20.29
N GLU A 6 15.12 -12.55 21.47
CA GLU A 6 16.20 -13.14 22.28
C GLU A 6 15.77 -14.45 22.99
N ASP A 7 14.47 -14.63 23.28
CA ASP A 7 13.93 -15.79 24.01
C ASP A 7 12.98 -16.65 23.13
N LEU A 8 13.19 -16.64 21.81
CA LEU A 8 12.29 -17.31 20.86
C LEU A 8 12.24 -18.83 21.07
N ASP A 9 13.36 -19.44 21.49
CA ASP A 9 13.48 -20.87 21.79
C ASP A 9 12.60 -21.29 22.98
N ASP A 10 12.33 -20.40 23.94
CA ASP A 10 11.48 -20.68 25.11
C ASP A 10 9.98 -20.64 24.78
N HIS A 11 9.63 -20.15 23.58
CA HIS A 11 8.25 -19.94 23.14
C HIS A 11 7.84 -20.78 21.92
N LEU A 12 8.78 -21.50 21.32
CA LEU A 12 8.52 -22.39 20.18
C LEU A 12 8.65 -23.85 20.63
N ASP A 13 7.59 -24.63 20.46
CA ASP A 13 7.64 -26.09 20.57
C ASP A 13 8.31 -26.65 19.31
N LEU A 14 9.64 -26.56 19.28
CA LEU A 14 10.46 -27.13 18.23
C LEU A 14 10.27 -28.64 18.30
N GLN A 15 9.64 -29.24 17.29
CA GLN A 15 9.44 -30.70 17.18
C GLN A 15 10.75 -31.45 16.91
N ASP A 16 11.79 -31.14 17.69
CA ASP A 16 13.16 -31.61 17.57
C ASP A 16 13.31 -33.12 17.83
N GLY A 17 12.34 -33.72 18.52
CA GLY A 17 12.23 -35.16 18.74
C GLY A 17 11.41 -35.95 17.70
N ALA A 18 10.86 -35.30 16.66
CA ALA A 18 10.03 -35.99 15.66
C ALA A 18 10.88 -36.81 14.67
N ASP A 19 10.36 -37.97 14.26
CA ASP A 19 10.99 -38.81 13.24
C ASP A 19 11.06 -38.05 11.91
N GLY A 20 12.27 -37.72 11.45
CA GLY A 20 12.50 -36.89 10.26
C GLY A 20 12.81 -35.41 10.54
N PHE A 21 12.94 -34.98 11.80
CA PHE A 21 13.45 -33.65 12.12
C PHE A 21 14.89 -33.48 11.63
N SER A 22 15.14 -32.38 10.92
CA SER A 22 16.47 -31.94 10.53
C SER A 22 16.57 -30.46 10.81
N ALA A 23 17.44 -30.08 11.75
CA ALA A 23 17.69 -28.68 12.05
C ALA A 23 18.35 -28.02 10.84
N PHE A 24 17.68 -27.03 10.25
CA PHE A 24 18.30 -26.12 9.31
C PHE A 24 18.13 -24.70 9.83
N MET A 25 19.24 -23.98 9.91
CA MET A 25 19.26 -22.61 10.39
C MET A 25 19.02 -21.68 9.20
N LEU A 26 17.87 -21.00 9.18
CA LEU A 26 17.63 -19.91 8.26
C LEU A 26 18.21 -18.63 8.89
N ASN A 27 19.39 -18.21 8.42
CA ASN A 27 19.92 -16.90 8.75
C ASN A 27 19.09 -15.83 8.04
N VAL A 28 18.05 -15.35 8.72
CA VAL A 28 17.22 -14.24 8.25
C VAL A 28 17.72 -12.97 8.94
N ASP A 29 18.45 -12.15 8.19
CA ASP A 29 18.74 -10.79 8.64
C ASP A 29 17.45 -9.97 8.58
N ILE A 30 16.85 -9.70 9.75
CA ILE A 30 15.73 -8.76 9.87
C ILE A 30 16.30 -7.34 9.78
N VAL A 31 16.57 -6.91 8.56
CA VAL A 31 16.89 -5.52 8.24
C VAL A 31 15.60 -4.70 8.19
N ASN A 32 15.68 -3.39 8.45
CA ASN A 32 14.55 -2.49 8.22
C ASN A 32 14.14 -2.61 6.74
N GLY A 33 13.03 -3.33 6.50
CA GLY A 33 12.57 -3.72 5.17
C GLY A 33 11.87 -2.59 4.45
N ASP A 34 11.71 -1.43 5.08
CA ASP A 34 11.13 -0.26 4.46
C ASP A 34 12.20 0.56 3.73
N ARG A 35 12.73 -0.08 2.68
CA ARG A 35 13.62 0.57 1.73
C ARG A 35 13.07 0.39 0.34
N ARG A 36 13.22 1.42 -0.49
CA ARG A 36 12.74 1.41 -1.88
C ARG A 36 13.28 0.24 -2.72
N ASP A 37 14.48 -0.27 -2.42
CA ASP A 37 15.05 -1.47 -3.08
C ASP A 37 14.33 -2.77 -2.67
N ALA A 38 13.94 -2.89 -1.40
CA ALA A 38 13.15 -4.00 -0.90
C ALA A 38 11.73 -3.99 -1.52
N VAL A 39 11.08 -2.82 -1.59
CA VAL A 39 9.80 -2.65 -2.30
C VAL A 39 9.94 -3.05 -3.76
N ALA A 40 10.93 -2.53 -4.49
CA ALA A 40 11.15 -2.88 -5.89
C ALA A 40 11.31 -4.39 -6.10
N THR A 41 12.03 -5.04 -5.20
CA THR A 41 12.27 -6.50 -5.25
C THR A 41 10.98 -7.28 -5.01
N ALA A 42 10.21 -6.91 -3.98
CA ALA A 42 8.93 -7.54 -3.66
C ALA A 42 7.91 -7.38 -4.79
N LEU A 43 7.77 -6.16 -5.32
CA LEU A 43 6.88 -5.87 -6.44
C LEU A 43 7.29 -6.66 -7.69
N SER A 44 8.59 -6.69 -8.02
CA SER A 44 9.07 -7.42 -9.20
C SER A 44 8.76 -8.91 -9.11
N ARG A 45 8.91 -9.52 -7.93
CA ARG A 45 8.58 -10.93 -7.70
C ARG A 45 7.08 -11.16 -7.84
N GLN A 46 6.25 -10.37 -7.15
CA GLN A 46 4.81 -10.57 -7.16
C GLN A 46 4.17 -10.35 -8.53
N LEU A 47 4.58 -9.28 -9.22
CA LEU A 47 4.05 -8.92 -10.54
C LEU A 47 4.53 -9.87 -11.64
N SER A 48 5.71 -10.49 -11.49
CA SER A 48 6.20 -11.47 -12.48
C SER A 48 5.27 -12.69 -12.61
N LEU A 49 4.60 -13.08 -11.54
CA LEU A 49 3.60 -14.17 -11.54
C LEU A 49 2.33 -13.80 -12.32
N LYS A 50 2.15 -12.51 -12.61
CA LYS A 50 0.99 -11.90 -13.25
C LYS A 50 1.31 -11.36 -14.65
N SER A 51 2.51 -11.63 -15.17
CA SER A 51 3.05 -10.98 -16.38
C SER A 51 3.04 -9.44 -16.33
N LEU A 52 3.07 -8.86 -15.14
CA LEU A 52 3.14 -7.42 -14.94
C LEU A 52 4.56 -7.02 -14.55
N LYS A 53 4.91 -5.76 -14.82
CA LYS A 53 6.22 -5.20 -14.46
C LYS A 53 6.06 -3.86 -13.74
N PRO A 54 6.73 -3.67 -12.59
CA PRO A 54 6.77 -2.35 -11.98
C PRO A 54 7.67 -1.42 -12.80
N THR A 55 7.36 -0.12 -12.77
CA THR A 55 8.27 0.94 -13.25
C THR A 55 8.96 1.60 -12.06
N ARG A 56 9.97 2.43 -12.30
CA ARG A 56 10.60 3.21 -11.22
C ARG A 56 9.60 4.14 -10.53
N GLU A 57 8.67 4.67 -11.30
CA GLU A 57 7.62 5.56 -10.82
C GLU A 57 6.62 4.79 -9.96
N THR A 58 6.12 3.64 -10.43
CA THR A 58 5.14 2.84 -9.66
C THR A 58 5.73 2.33 -8.34
N VAL A 59 7.03 1.98 -8.33
CA VAL A 59 7.75 1.63 -7.10
C VAL A 59 7.79 2.82 -6.14
N SER A 60 8.08 4.03 -6.64
CA SER A 60 8.12 5.23 -5.79
C SER A 60 6.76 5.55 -5.20
N ILE A 61 5.70 5.46 -6.00
CA ILE A 61 4.33 5.72 -5.53
C ILE A 61 3.96 4.70 -4.45
N LEU A 62 4.09 3.40 -4.72
CA LEU A 62 3.75 2.38 -3.72
C LEU A 62 4.60 2.47 -2.45
N HIS A 63 5.90 2.80 -2.57
CA HIS A 63 6.75 3.02 -1.40
C HIS A 63 6.34 4.27 -0.60
N ALA A 64 5.83 5.31 -1.24
CA ALA A 64 5.44 6.55 -0.57
C ALA A 64 4.05 6.45 0.08
N LEU A 65 3.12 5.67 -0.51
CA LEU A 65 1.73 5.65 -0.06
C LEU A 65 1.36 4.46 0.81
N THR A 66 2.26 3.50 1.01
CA THR A 66 1.98 2.31 1.82
C THR A 66 2.85 2.27 3.07
N SER A 67 2.40 1.55 4.09
CA SER A 67 3.11 1.40 5.37
C SER A 67 4.42 0.61 5.33
N GLY A 68 4.79 0.12 4.15
CA GLY A 68 6.08 -0.47 3.88
C GLY A 68 5.99 -1.61 2.86
N THR A 69 7.09 -2.34 2.72
CA THR A 69 7.24 -3.39 1.69
C THR A 69 6.14 -4.46 1.72
N PHE A 70 5.65 -4.84 2.90
CA PHE A 70 4.58 -5.81 2.99
C PHE A 70 3.26 -5.27 2.43
N ALA A 71 2.84 -4.07 2.85
CA ALA A 71 1.64 -3.41 2.34
C ALA A 71 1.74 -3.16 0.82
N ALA A 72 2.88 -2.70 0.32
CA ALA A 72 3.12 -2.55 -1.12
C ALA A 72 2.97 -3.88 -1.89
N ALA A 73 3.51 -4.98 -1.36
CA ALA A 73 3.39 -6.30 -1.99
C ALA A 73 1.95 -6.85 -1.90
N ARG A 74 1.25 -6.56 -0.81
CA ARG A 74 -0.16 -6.91 -0.57
C ARG A 74 -1.08 -6.17 -1.53
N ALA A 75 -0.85 -4.87 -1.76
CA ALA A 75 -1.61 -4.09 -2.74
C ALA A 75 -1.61 -4.76 -4.12
N VAL A 76 -0.43 -5.06 -4.66
CA VAL A 76 -0.31 -5.65 -6.00
C VAL A 76 -0.66 -7.14 -6.06
N PHE A 77 -0.79 -7.82 -4.91
CA PHE A 77 -1.26 -9.22 -4.87
C PHE A 77 -2.68 -9.35 -5.43
N HIS A 78 -3.53 -8.34 -5.21
CA HIS A 78 -4.92 -8.35 -5.65
C HIS A 78 -5.12 -8.12 -7.15
N LEU A 79 -4.08 -7.68 -7.87
CA LEU A 79 -4.17 -7.45 -9.31
C LEU A 79 -4.44 -8.74 -10.09
N GLY A 80 -5.18 -8.61 -11.19
CA GLY A 80 -5.30 -9.65 -12.19
C GLY A 80 -3.96 -9.96 -12.87
N GLY A 81 -3.87 -11.12 -13.51
CA GLY A 81 -2.74 -11.48 -14.37
C GLY A 81 -3.05 -11.22 -15.84
N GLU A 82 -2.03 -10.86 -16.61
CA GLU A 82 -2.10 -10.73 -18.06
C GLU A 82 -1.54 -12.02 -18.69
N ALA A 83 -2.43 -12.89 -19.17
CA ALA A 83 -2.00 -14.21 -19.68
C ALA A 83 -1.18 -14.09 -20.98
N ASP A 84 -1.50 -13.10 -21.82
CA ASP A 84 -1.08 -13.11 -23.23
C ASP A 84 0.03 -12.10 -23.55
N GLN A 85 0.18 -11.02 -22.78
CA GLN A 85 1.20 -10.01 -23.08
C GLN A 85 1.77 -9.33 -21.83
N PRO A 86 3.07 -9.49 -21.55
CA PRO A 86 3.69 -8.78 -20.47
C PRO A 86 3.66 -7.26 -20.66
N ARG A 87 3.18 -6.54 -19.66
CA ARG A 87 3.08 -5.07 -19.67
C ARG A 87 3.54 -4.45 -18.36
N THR A 88 3.73 -3.13 -18.34
CA THR A 88 3.99 -2.38 -17.12
C THR A 88 2.69 -2.01 -16.41
N LEU A 89 2.78 -1.73 -15.11
CA LEU A 89 1.67 -1.15 -14.35
C LEU A 89 1.25 0.21 -14.91
N THR A 90 -0.06 0.44 -14.94
CA THR A 90 -0.70 1.73 -15.24
C THR A 90 -1.13 2.42 -13.95
N THR A 91 -1.57 3.68 -14.05
CA THR A 91 -2.17 4.40 -12.92
C THR A 91 -3.46 3.73 -12.43
N ASP A 92 -4.24 3.11 -13.31
CA ASP A 92 -5.46 2.40 -12.94
C ASP A 92 -5.14 1.14 -12.13
N ASP A 93 -4.09 0.40 -12.51
CA ASP A 93 -3.63 -0.74 -11.70
C ASP A 93 -3.19 -0.27 -10.31
N LEU A 94 -2.52 0.89 -10.21
CA LEU A 94 -2.10 1.45 -8.93
C LEU A 94 -3.30 1.87 -8.08
N ARG A 95 -4.28 2.56 -8.67
CA ARG A 95 -5.51 2.97 -7.98
C ARG A 95 -6.22 1.74 -7.40
N TYR A 96 -6.44 0.72 -8.23
CA TYR A 96 -7.06 -0.52 -7.82
C TYR A 96 -6.23 -1.26 -6.76
N ALA A 97 -4.92 -1.37 -6.92
CA ALA A 97 -4.06 -2.02 -5.94
C ALA A 97 -4.13 -1.34 -4.57
N LEU A 98 -4.16 0.00 -4.53
CA LEU A 98 -4.23 0.79 -3.31
C LEU A 98 -5.62 0.73 -2.66
N SER A 99 -6.71 0.66 -3.44
CA SER A 99 -8.07 0.54 -2.89
C SER A 99 -8.31 -0.77 -2.13
N MET A 100 -7.45 -1.77 -2.33
CA MET A 100 -7.51 -3.05 -1.62
C MET A 100 -6.82 -3.04 -0.25
N LEU A 101 -6.18 -1.94 0.14
CA LEU A 101 -5.51 -1.82 1.44
C LEU A 101 -6.43 -1.31 2.54
N ASP A 102 -6.16 -1.74 3.76
CA ASP A 102 -6.76 -1.14 4.95
C ASP A 102 -6.23 0.28 5.15
N VAL A 103 -7.04 1.16 5.75
CA VAL A 103 -6.68 2.57 6.00
C VAL A 103 -5.36 2.69 6.77
N ASP A 104 -5.10 1.81 7.74
CA ASP A 104 -3.88 1.83 8.56
C ASP A 104 -2.60 1.48 7.77
N GLU A 105 -2.75 0.87 6.59
CA GLU A 105 -1.65 0.58 5.69
C GLU A 105 -1.47 1.64 4.60
N LEU A 106 -2.46 2.52 4.44
CA LEU A 106 -2.47 3.59 3.47
C LEU A 106 -2.04 4.89 4.14
N LEU A 107 -0.97 5.50 3.63
CA LEU A 107 -0.51 6.83 4.06
C LEU A 107 -0.24 6.94 5.58
N PRO A 108 0.39 5.96 6.25
CA PRO A 108 0.46 5.96 7.71
C PRO A 108 1.28 7.14 8.28
N ASP A 109 2.18 7.70 7.48
CA ASP A 109 3.06 8.81 7.87
C ASP A 109 2.66 10.16 7.22
N ILE A 110 1.51 10.22 6.53
CA ILE A 110 1.09 11.42 5.78
C ILE A 110 -0.21 11.98 6.34
N GLY A 111 -0.06 13.01 7.17
CA GLY A 111 -1.18 13.79 7.70
C GLY A 111 -2.02 13.05 8.76
N PRO A 112 -3.15 13.63 9.17
CA PRO A 112 -4.07 12.99 10.11
C PRO A 112 -4.82 11.81 9.49
N GLN A 113 -5.33 10.90 10.32
CA GLN A 113 -6.11 9.73 9.88
C GLN A 113 -7.25 10.07 8.90
N SER A 114 -7.91 11.22 9.06
CA SER A 114 -8.96 11.68 8.14
C SER A 114 -8.49 11.85 6.69
N VAL A 115 -7.18 12.05 6.47
CA VAL A 115 -6.59 12.12 5.13
C VAL A 115 -6.50 10.73 4.52
N SER A 116 -5.97 9.74 5.24
CA SER A 116 -5.91 8.35 4.78
C SER A 116 -7.29 7.79 4.50
N GLU A 117 -8.27 8.04 5.38
CA GLU A 117 -9.66 7.60 5.20
C GLU A 117 -10.31 8.26 3.98
N ALA A 118 -10.07 9.56 3.77
CA ALA A 118 -10.56 10.27 2.60
C ALA A 118 -9.95 9.72 1.30
N VAL A 119 -8.64 9.46 1.27
CA VAL A 119 -7.98 8.88 0.08
C VAL A 119 -8.47 7.46 -0.17
N ALA A 120 -8.68 6.64 0.86
CA ALA A 120 -9.24 5.29 0.71
C ALA A 120 -10.61 5.32 0.01
N ILE A 121 -11.50 6.25 0.39
CA ILE A 121 -12.79 6.44 -0.28
C ILE A 121 -12.58 6.88 -1.74
N LEU A 122 -11.67 7.83 -1.99
CA LEU A 122 -11.41 8.33 -3.36
C LEU A 122 -10.80 7.29 -4.30
N LEU A 123 -10.08 6.30 -3.77
CA LEU A 123 -9.52 5.20 -4.55
C LEU A 123 -10.59 4.17 -4.99
N ASP A 124 -11.72 4.11 -4.29
CA ASP A 124 -12.80 3.13 -4.52
C ASP A 124 -13.97 3.69 -5.36
N VAL A 125 -13.96 4.99 -5.70
CA VAL A 125 -15.03 5.62 -6.48
C VAL A 125 -14.71 5.70 -7.97
N ASP A 126 -15.70 5.39 -8.79
CA ASP A 126 -15.64 5.53 -10.25
C ASP A 126 -16.05 6.93 -10.75
N GLU A 127 -16.70 7.71 -9.89
CA GLU A 127 -17.19 9.07 -10.20
C GLU A 127 -16.62 10.11 -9.22
N PRO A 128 -16.38 11.35 -9.68
CA PRO A 128 -15.94 12.43 -8.81
C PRO A 128 -16.87 12.63 -7.60
N ARG A 129 -16.29 12.88 -6.44
CA ARG A 129 -17.03 13.16 -5.19
C ARG A 129 -16.84 14.60 -4.76
N SER A 130 -17.93 15.24 -4.36
CA SER A 130 -17.88 16.53 -3.68
C SER A 130 -17.27 16.41 -2.29
N THR A 131 -16.76 17.52 -1.75
CA THR A 131 -16.21 17.55 -0.38
C THR A 131 -17.24 17.16 0.68
N SER A 132 -18.52 17.45 0.47
CA SER A 132 -19.61 17.02 1.36
C SER A 132 -19.81 15.51 1.30
N GLU A 133 -19.88 14.92 0.12
CA GLU A 133 -20.04 13.48 -0.04
C GLU A 133 -18.85 12.69 0.49
N LEU A 134 -17.66 13.31 0.54
CA LEU A 134 -16.48 12.72 1.16
C LEU A 134 -16.51 12.85 2.70
N ALA A 135 -17.04 13.95 3.23
CA ALA A 135 -17.07 14.23 4.66
C ALA A 135 -18.15 13.42 5.41
N ASP A 136 -19.29 13.18 4.76
CA ASP A 136 -20.44 12.48 5.33
C ASP A 136 -20.11 11.05 5.82
N PRO A 137 -19.53 10.14 5.01
CA PRO A 137 -19.20 8.79 5.46
C PRO A 137 -18.12 8.76 6.55
N LEU A 138 -17.26 9.78 6.59
CA LEU A 138 -16.21 9.94 7.60
C LEU A 138 -16.73 10.55 8.91
N ASN A 139 -17.97 11.03 8.95
CA ASN A 139 -18.55 11.77 10.08
C ASN A 139 -17.66 12.94 10.53
N ILE A 140 -17.12 13.69 9.57
CA ILE A 140 -16.32 14.90 9.81
C ILE A 140 -16.95 16.12 9.14
N SER A 141 -16.48 17.31 9.50
CA SER A 141 -16.90 18.53 8.80
C SER A 141 -16.15 18.68 7.47
N THR A 142 -16.78 19.31 6.48
CA THR A 142 -16.07 19.74 5.25
C THR A 142 -14.90 20.69 5.56
N GLN A 143 -14.96 21.42 6.67
CA GLN A 143 -13.85 22.25 7.15
C GLN A 143 -12.64 21.42 7.59
N THR A 144 -12.85 20.21 8.13
CA THR A 144 -11.77 19.28 8.46
C THR A 144 -10.98 18.88 7.21
N LEU A 145 -11.67 18.58 6.11
CA LEU A 145 -11.02 18.28 4.83
C LEU A 145 -10.26 19.50 4.29
N ARG A 146 -10.86 20.70 4.35
CA ARG A 146 -10.20 21.96 3.94
C ARG A 146 -8.94 22.27 4.74
N ASN A 147 -8.94 22.01 6.05
CA ASN A 147 -7.75 22.21 6.89
C ASN A 147 -6.57 21.30 6.49
N ASN A 148 -6.84 20.23 5.73
CA ASN A 148 -5.86 19.28 5.24
C ASN A 148 -5.59 19.42 3.73
N GLU A 149 -5.98 20.55 3.11
CA GLU A 149 -5.88 20.75 1.65
C GLU A 149 -4.46 20.55 1.10
N THR A 150 -3.43 20.86 1.88
CA THR A 150 -2.03 20.65 1.47
C THR A 150 -1.73 19.19 1.14
N TYR A 151 -2.23 18.23 1.92
CA TYR A 151 -2.01 16.80 1.64
C TYR A 151 -2.74 16.37 0.37
N PHE A 152 -3.97 16.85 0.16
CA PHE A 152 -4.72 16.56 -1.06
C PHE A 152 -4.04 17.17 -2.31
N ALA A 153 -3.45 18.36 -2.19
CA ALA A 153 -2.68 18.96 -3.27
C ALA A 153 -1.41 18.13 -3.59
N ASP A 154 -0.74 17.58 -2.60
CA ASP A 154 0.40 16.68 -2.80
C ASP A 154 -0.03 15.39 -3.54
N PHE A 155 -1.16 14.79 -3.16
CA PHE A 155 -1.69 13.61 -3.87
C PHE A 155 -2.11 13.91 -5.30
N GLU A 156 -2.70 15.09 -5.54
CA GLU A 156 -3.02 15.56 -6.88
C GLU A 156 -1.75 15.73 -7.74
N ALA A 157 -0.69 16.32 -7.17
CA ALA A 157 0.59 16.48 -7.86
C ALA A 157 1.25 15.13 -8.22
N THR A 158 0.97 14.07 -7.45
CA THR A 158 1.43 12.70 -7.76
C THR A 158 0.51 11.94 -8.74
N GLY A 159 -0.65 12.50 -9.10
CA GLY A 159 -1.64 11.88 -9.97
C GLY A 159 -2.47 10.77 -9.32
N VAL A 160 -2.38 10.60 -7.99
CA VAL A 160 -3.14 9.61 -7.21
C VAL A 160 -4.61 9.96 -7.16
N ILE A 161 -4.90 11.25 -6.96
CA ILE A 161 -6.24 11.84 -7.05
C ILE A 161 -6.24 12.94 -8.10
N GLN A 162 -7.42 13.34 -8.56
CA GLN A 162 -7.60 14.45 -9.50
C GLN A 162 -8.75 15.32 -9.01
N ARG A 163 -8.63 16.64 -9.19
CA ARG A 163 -9.69 17.59 -8.89
C ARG A 163 -10.41 17.97 -10.18
N GLU A 164 -11.71 17.79 -10.21
CA GLU A 164 -12.55 18.34 -11.26
C GLU A 164 -13.23 19.62 -10.77
N ASP A 165 -12.99 20.73 -11.47
CA ASP A 165 -13.80 21.92 -11.33
C ASP A 165 -15.19 21.62 -11.92
N PHE A 166 -16.14 21.24 -11.07
CA PHE A 166 -17.55 21.24 -11.44
C PHE A 166 -18.00 22.67 -11.70
N ARG A 167 -17.74 23.17 -12.91
CA ARG A 167 -18.48 24.31 -13.44
C ARG A 167 -19.89 23.80 -13.71
N LEU A 168 -20.81 24.19 -12.84
CA LEU A 168 -22.25 24.06 -13.04
C LEU A 168 -22.59 24.51 -14.47
N GLY A 169 -22.98 23.54 -15.31
CA GLY A 169 -23.65 23.79 -16.59
C GLY A 169 -25.14 24.01 -16.37
#